data_AF-A0A660R7Z3-F1
#
_entry.id   AF-A0A660R7Z3-F1
#
_cell.length_a   1.000
_cell.length_b   1.000
_cell.length_c   1.000
_cell.angle_alpha   90.00
_cell.angle_beta   90.00
_cell.angle_gamma   90.00
#
_symmetry.space_group_name_H-M   'P 1'
#
loop_
_entity.id
_entity.type
_entity.pdbx_description
1 polymer ?
#
loop_
_entity_poly.entity_id
_entity_poly.type
_entity_poly.pdbx_seq_one_letter_code
_entity_poly.pdbx_strand_id
1 'polypeptide(L)'
;MRSYVIRDDILLFNPSQVLESRIFSYLLKEFVEILEEKSDHLLEALEPFKKGKNVNYRKLREILMLLTVKPLTKLETSLLESLLKRREVLIEFVEALYNFWREKHRFAVKRAKYTRTMKRKLSLEYEAIRIGENFEASVRELYRRIMYNLMGKPFKVMRQLPSGFQVIFLVDKLRSSKVERWMKDIPIVWGAVLRPPVIFYTRSNKRKGIFPVKEGKGPLEHFKPSEKNWLCFPIYVGKYFFLVFVQEEFLCHGTGLLNLFEITDPLEIGDRKPDGVVIFGIPERFLQEDEKRGVIYRMNDTYYAFVGDS
;
A
#
# COMPACT_ATOMS: atom_id res chain seq x y z
N MET A 1 8.74 2.55 5.61
CA MET A 1 7.28 2.41 5.44
C MET A 1 6.91 0.94 5.26
N ARG A 2 5.86 0.43 5.93
CA ARG A 2 5.47 -0.99 5.81
C ARG A 2 4.54 -1.29 4.63
N SER A 3 3.73 -0.31 4.24
CA SER A 3 2.65 -0.48 3.28
C SER A 3 2.88 0.43 2.07
N TYR A 4 2.68 -0.07 0.86
CA TYR A 4 2.60 0.71 -0.37
C TYR A 4 1.15 0.76 -0.84
N VAL A 5 0.64 1.98 -1.08
CA VAL A 5 -0.72 2.21 -1.58
C VAL A 5 -0.65 2.85 -2.95
N ILE A 6 -1.20 2.17 -3.95
CA ILE A 6 -1.14 2.60 -5.36
C ILE A 6 -2.54 3.10 -5.77
N ARG A 7 -2.61 4.38 -6.18
CA ARG A 7 -3.87 5.06 -6.53
C ARG A 7 -3.95 5.42 -8.02
N ASP A 8 -2.93 6.10 -8.55
CA ASP A 8 -2.92 6.62 -9.92
C ASP A 8 -2.21 5.67 -10.91
N ASP A 9 -1.25 4.89 -10.42
CA ASP A 9 -0.45 3.93 -11.20
C ASP A 9 -0.98 2.50 -11.09
N ILE A 10 -2.30 2.27 -11.12
CA ILE A 10 -2.83 0.90 -11.02
C ILE A 10 -2.67 0.10 -12.32
N LEU A 11 -2.40 0.78 -13.44
CA LEU A 11 -2.30 0.18 -14.78
C LEU A 11 -0.84 -0.12 -15.18
N LEU A 12 -0.08 -0.75 -14.28
CA LEU A 12 1.30 -1.17 -14.53
C LEU A 12 1.29 -2.58 -15.13
N PHE A 13 1.09 -2.65 -16.45
CA PHE A 13 0.82 -3.87 -17.20
C PHE A 13 2.01 -4.39 -18.00
N ASN A 14 3.19 -3.77 -17.88
CA ASN A 14 4.43 -4.32 -18.40
C ASN A 14 5.63 -3.94 -17.52
N PRO A 15 6.78 -4.65 -17.67
CA PRO A 15 7.99 -4.39 -16.90
C PRO A 15 8.51 -2.94 -16.96
N SER A 16 8.45 -2.31 -18.13
CA SER A 16 8.93 -0.93 -18.33
C SER A 16 8.14 0.07 -17.49
N GLN A 17 6.82 -0.05 -17.52
CA GLN A 17 5.93 0.78 -16.70
C GLN A 17 6.23 0.62 -15.21
N VAL A 18 6.49 -0.60 -14.74
CA VAL A 18 6.87 -0.85 -13.34
C VAL A 18 8.16 -0.12 -12.98
N LEU A 19 9.22 -0.22 -13.80
CA LEU A 19 10.51 0.44 -13.55
C LEU A 19 10.44 1.97 -13.60
N GLU A 20 9.60 2.53 -14.46
CA GLU A 20 9.39 3.97 -14.61
C GLU A 20 8.48 4.55 -13.53
N SER A 21 7.74 3.70 -12.82
CA SER A 21 6.79 4.13 -11.79
C SER A 21 7.47 4.89 -10.64
N ARG A 22 6.69 5.80 -10.02
CA ARG A 22 7.11 6.49 -8.80
C ARG A 22 7.33 5.51 -7.66
N ILE A 23 6.49 4.47 -7.57
CA ILE A 23 6.60 3.42 -6.55
C ILE A 23 7.95 2.72 -6.62
N PHE A 24 8.40 2.30 -7.80
CA PHE A 24 9.72 1.67 -7.95
C PHE A 24 10.84 2.60 -7.51
N SER A 25 10.72 3.89 -7.83
CA SER A 25 11.70 4.91 -7.43
C SER A 25 11.80 5.08 -5.92
N TYR A 26 10.65 5.14 -5.22
CA TYR A 26 10.60 5.20 -3.77
C TYR A 26 11.11 3.91 -3.13
N LEU A 27 10.71 2.75 -3.66
CA LEU A 27 11.16 1.45 -3.19
C LEU A 27 12.69 1.31 -3.30
N LEU A 28 13.26 1.67 -4.45
CA LEU A 28 14.69 1.58 -4.68
C LEU A 28 15.45 2.51 -3.71
N LYS A 29 14.94 3.72 -3.49
CA LYS A 29 15.56 4.65 -2.55
C LYS A 29 15.49 4.14 -1.11
N GLU A 30 14.31 3.72 -0.66
CA GLU A 30 14.10 3.15 0.67
C GLU A 30 14.97 1.91 0.90
N PHE A 31 15.10 1.05 -0.11
CA PHE A 31 15.95 -0.14 -0.05
C PHE A 31 17.42 0.24 0.13
N VAL A 32 17.93 1.19 -0.67
CA VAL A 32 19.32 1.64 -0.55
C VAL A 32 19.59 2.32 0.78
N GLU A 33 18.68 3.17 1.27
CA GLU A 33 18.79 3.81 2.60
C GLU A 33 18.95 2.74 3.71
N ILE A 34 18.18 1.64 3.65
CA ILE A 34 18.30 0.51 4.60
C ILE A 34 19.64 -0.23 4.48
N LEU A 35 20.15 -0.42 3.25
CA LEU A 35 21.46 -1.04 3.05
C LEU A 35 22.58 -0.16 3.61
N GLU A 36 22.49 1.17 3.44
CA GLU A 36 23.43 2.15 3.99
C GLU A 36 23.44 2.13 5.52
N GLU A 37 22.26 2.14 6.16
CA GLU A 37 22.12 2.04 7.61
C GLU A 37 22.77 0.77 8.18
N LYS A 38 22.70 -0.35 7.44
CA LYS A 38 23.26 -1.64 7.85
C LYS A 38 24.71 -1.85 7.43
N SER A 39 25.29 -0.95 6.64
CA SER A 39 26.60 -1.14 5.99
C SER A 39 26.67 -2.49 5.24
N ASP A 40 25.60 -2.80 4.51
CA ASP A 40 25.40 -4.09 3.84
C ASP A 40 26.33 -4.24 2.61
N HIS A 41 26.83 -5.46 2.36
CA HIS A 41 27.76 -5.72 1.24
C HIS A 41 27.13 -5.46 -0.12
N LEU A 42 25.79 -5.51 -0.22
CA LEU A 42 25.06 -5.23 -1.45
C LEU A 42 25.25 -3.79 -1.97
N LEU A 43 25.74 -2.87 -1.13
CA LEU A 43 26.13 -1.52 -1.57
C LEU A 43 27.24 -1.53 -2.62
N GLU A 44 28.05 -2.60 -2.68
CA GLU A 44 29.08 -2.73 -3.72
C GLU A 44 28.47 -2.72 -5.13
N ALA A 45 27.27 -3.30 -5.32
CA ALA A 45 26.56 -3.25 -6.61
C ALA A 45 26.26 -1.83 -7.09
N LEU A 46 26.25 -0.84 -6.18
CA LEU A 46 25.94 0.56 -6.47
C LEU A 46 27.18 1.40 -6.81
N GLU A 47 28.39 0.90 -6.57
CA GLU A 47 29.64 1.61 -6.83
C GLU A 47 29.76 2.17 -8.27
N PRO A 48 29.39 1.43 -9.34
CA PRO A 48 29.42 1.98 -10.71
C PRO A 48 28.51 3.19 -10.92
N PHE A 49 27.55 3.41 -10.03
CA PHE A 49 26.55 4.47 -10.11
C PHE A 49 26.84 5.63 -9.16
N LYS A 50 27.88 5.55 -8.32
CA LYS A 50 28.20 6.59 -7.36
C LYS A 50 28.97 7.75 -8.01
N LYS A 51 28.63 8.97 -7.58
CA LYS A 51 29.44 10.17 -7.78
C LYS A 51 29.68 10.82 -6.41
N GLY A 52 30.83 10.51 -5.81
CA GLY A 52 31.08 10.78 -4.39
C GLY A 52 30.14 9.94 -3.51
N LYS A 53 29.43 10.58 -2.57
CA LYS A 53 28.48 9.90 -1.69
C LYS A 53 27.10 9.64 -2.31
N ASN A 54 26.80 10.23 -3.48
CA ASN A 54 25.46 10.17 -4.08
C ASN A 54 25.36 9.06 -5.13
N VAL A 55 24.30 8.25 -5.06
CA VAL A 55 23.97 7.23 -6.06
C VAL A 55 23.15 7.85 -7.21
N ASN A 56 23.57 7.62 -8.46
CA ASN A 56 22.82 8.01 -9.65
C ASN A 56 21.69 6.99 -9.94
N TYR A 57 20.58 7.12 -9.23
CA TYR A 57 19.40 6.25 -9.40
C TYR A 57 18.84 6.26 -10.82
N ARG A 58 18.97 7.37 -11.57
CA ARG A 58 18.52 7.42 -12.96
C ARG A 58 19.32 6.45 -13.84
N LYS A 59 20.64 6.45 -13.71
CA LYS A 59 21.51 5.54 -14.48
C LYS A 59 21.35 4.08 -14.05
N LEU A 60 21.13 3.82 -12.76
CA LEU A 60 20.79 2.48 -12.27
C LEU A 60 19.51 1.97 -12.93
N ARG A 61 18.43 2.77 -12.93
CA ARG A 61 17.17 2.40 -13.61
C ARG A 61 17.36 2.16 -15.10
N GLU A 62 18.14 2.98 -15.79
CA GLU A 62 18.47 2.78 -17.20
C GLU A 62 19.15 1.43 -17.45
N ILE A 63 20.10 1.04 -16.60
CA ILE A 63 20.75 -0.27 -16.70
C ILE A 63 19.76 -1.41 -16.42
N LEU A 64 18.92 -1.29 -15.40
CA LEU A 64 17.86 -2.28 -15.12
C LEU A 64 16.89 -2.40 -16.30
N MET A 65 16.53 -1.27 -16.93
CA MET A 65 15.71 -1.22 -18.15
C MET A 65 16.38 -1.98 -19.30
N LEU A 66 17.65 -1.72 -19.58
CA LEU A 66 18.39 -2.43 -20.63
C LEU A 66 18.50 -3.94 -20.35
N LEU A 67 18.68 -4.31 -19.09
CA LEU A 67 18.66 -5.70 -18.62
C LEU A 67 17.29 -6.36 -18.75
N THR A 68 16.21 -5.64 -19.03
CA THR A 68 14.93 -6.28 -19.39
C THR A 68 14.93 -6.83 -20.82
N VAL A 69 15.89 -6.42 -21.66
CA VAL A 69 15.90 -6.71 -23.11
C VAL A 69 17.10 -7.54 -23.54
N LYS A 70 18.30 -7.26 -23.02
CA LYS A 70 19.53 -7.94 -23.47
C LYS A 70 20.47 -8.31 -22.31
N PRO A 71 21.31 -9.35 -22.48
CA PRO A 71 22.27 -9.77 -21.46
C PRO A 71 23.26 -8.68 -21.06
N LEU A 72 23.75 -8.74 -19.81
CA LEU A 72 24.74 -7.80 -19.27
C LEU A 72 25.96 -7.67 -20.19
N THR A 73 26.46 -8.79 -20.73
CA THR A 73 27.64 -8.84 -21.61
C THR A 73 27.44 -8.14 -22.96
N LYS A 74 26.21 -7.80 -23.33
CA LYS A 74 25.85 -7.12 -24.59
C LYS A 74 25.39 -5.67 -24.37
N LEU A 75 25.53 -5.12 -23.17
CA LEU A 75 25.16 -3.74 -22.89
C LEU A 75 26.20 -2.77 -23.46
N GLU A 76 25.72 -1.81 -24.26
CA GLU A 76 26.51 -0.69 -24.75
C GLU A 76 26.49 0.44 -23.72
N THR A 77 27.38 0.34 -22.73
CA THR A 77 27.46 1.31 -21.62
C THR A 77 28.90 1.45 -21.14
N SER A 78 29.30 2.66 -20.77
CA SER A 78 30.61 2.93 -20.16
C SER A 78 30.82 2.21 -18.82
N LEU A 79 29.74 1.71 -18.20
CA LEU A 79 29.80 0.98 -16.94
C LEU A 79 30.05 -0.53 -17.10
N LEU A 80 30.11 -1.06 -18.33
CA LEU A 80 30.07 -2.50 -18.60
C LEU A 80 31.13 -3.29 -17.82
N GLU A 81 32.40 -2.90 -17.91
CA GLU A 81 33.48 -3.60 -17.20
C GLU A 81 33.30 -3.60 -15.68
N SER A 82 32.88 -2.46 -15.13
CA SER A 82 32.65 -2.30 -13.69
C SER A 82 31.47 -3.15 -13.19
N LEU A 83 30.42 -3.27 -14.00
CA LEU A 83 29.26 -4.13 -13.74
C LEU A 83 29.60 -5.61 -13.88
N LEU A 84 30.43 -6.00 -14.87
CA LEU A 84 30.88 -7.38 -15.05
C LEU A 84 31.73 -7.86 -13.87
N LYS A 85 32.62 -7.01 -13.36
CA LYS A 85 33.42 -7.30 -12.15
C LYS A 85 32.54 -7.53 -10.90
N ARG A 86 31.37 -6.90 -10.84
CA ARG A 86 30.42 -6.95 -9.71
C ARG A 86 29.16 -7.75 -10.01
N ARG A 87 29.22 -8.62 -11.01
CA ARG A 87 28.05 -9.31 -11.53
C ARG A 87 27.32 -10.11 -10.46
N GLU A 88 28.06 -10.80 -9.59
CA GLU A 88 27.49 -11.62 -8.52
C GLU A 88 26.77 -10.77 -7.49
N VAL A 89 27.41 -9.71 -6.98
CA VAL A 89 26.77 -8.79 -6.03
C VAL A 89 25.57 -8.06 -6.66
N LEU A 90 25.61 -7.75 -7.96
CA LEU A 90 24.46 -7.15 -8.66
C LEU A 90 23.28 -8.13 -8.77
N ILE A 91 23.53 -9.43 -8.96
CA ILE A 91 22.50 -10.46 -8.94
C ILE A 91 21.86 -10.52 -7.54
N GLU A 92 22.67 -10.57 -6.49
CA GLU A 92 22.18 -10.57 -5.11
C GLU A 92 21.39 -9.29 -4.78
N PHE A 93 21.85 -8.13 -5.25
CA PHE A 93 21.17 -6.85 -5.06
C PHE A 93 19.77 -6.86 -5.68
N VAL A 94 19.62 -7.37 -6.91
CA VAL A 94 18.32 -7.45 -7.59
C VAL A 94 17.40 -8.46 -6.90
N GLU A 95 17.93 -9.60 -6.46
CA GLU A 95 17.16 -10.58 -5.69
C GLU A 95 16.69 -10.02 -4.35
N ALA A 96 17.57 -9.34 -3.61
CA ALA A 96 17.24 -8.69 -2.36
C ALA A 96 16.22 -7.55 -2.54
N LEU A 97 16.34 -6.72 -3.58
CA LEU A 97 15.35 -5.69 -3.91
C LEU A 97 13.97 -6.29 -4.22
N TYR A 98 13.93 -7.40 -4.96
CA TYR A 98 12.68 -8.11 -5.24
C TYR A 98 12.06 -8.72 -3.95
N ASN A 99 12.89 -9.26 -3.06
CA ASN A 99 12.44 -9.78 -1.76
C ASN A 99 11.90 -8.64 -0.87
N PHE A 100 12.62 -7.51 -0.83
CA PHE A 100 12.20 -6.31 -0.10
C PHE A 100 10.84 -5.80 -0.58
N TRP A 101 10.58 -5.77 -1.89
CA TRP A 101 9.24 -5.48 -2.43
C TRP A 101 8.17 -6.45 -1.90
N ARG A 102 8.48 -7.75 -1.88
CA ARG A 102 7.54 -8.80 -1.48
C ARG A 102 7.20 -8.79 0.01
N GLU A 103 8.09 -8.27 0.85
CA GLU A 103 7.87 -8.13 2.29
C GLU A 103 6.91 -6.99 2.66
N LYS A 104 6.75 -5.99 1.78
CA LYS A 104 5.83 -4.86 2.01
C LYS A 104 4.38 -5.31 1.92
N HIS A 105 3.49 -4.62 2.62
CA HIS A 105 2.06 -4.72 2.32
C HIS A 105 1.76 -3.96 1.02
N ARG A 106 1.03 -4.57 0.08
CA ARG A 106 0.76 -3.98 -1.24
C ARG A 106 -0.73 -3.81 -1.47
N PHE A 107 -1.18 -2.56 -1.44
CA PHE A 107 -2.58 -2.18 -1.63
C PHE A 107 -2.74 -1.38 -2.92
N ALA A 108 -3.88 -1.56 -3.60
CA ALA A 108 -4.34 -0.64 -4.64
C ALA A 108 -5.68 -0.03 -4.24
N VAL A 109 -5.91 1.21 -4.67
CA VAL A 109 -7.19 1.90 -4.51
C VAL A 109 -7.70 2.28 -5.88
N LYS A 110 -8.75 1.61 -6.34
CA LYS A 110 -9.41 1.86 -7.61
C LYS A 110 -10.67 2.68 -7.38
N ARG A 111 -10.72 3.90 -7.92
CA ARG A 111 -11.95 4.69 -7.97
C ARG A 111 -12.94 3.98 -8.90
N ALA A 112 -14.07 3.58 -8.35
CA ALA A 112 -15.11 2.86 -9.06
C ALA A 112 -16.46 3.33 -8.50
N LYS A 113 -17.27 3.99 -9.32
CA LYS A 113 -18.57 4.50 -8.88
C LYS A 113 -19.46 3.35 -8.44
N TYR A 114 -19.99 3.42 -7.22
CA TYR A 114 -20.87 2.40 -6.68
C TYR A 114 -22.16 2.28 -7.51
N THR A 115 -22.70 1.07 -7.59
CA THR A 115 -23.95 0.76 -8.29
C THR A 115 -24.61 -0.48 -7.70
N ARG A 116 -25.94 -0.48 -7.63
CA ARG A 116 -26.75 -1.65 -7.28
C ARG A 116 -26.97 -2.59 -8.47
N THR A 117 -26.62 -2.18 -9.68
CA THR A 117 -26.76 -3.01 -10.87
C THR A 117 -25.73 -4.14 -10.82
N MET A 118 -26.17 -5.36 -10.50
CA MET A 118 -25.31 -6.53 -10.32
C MET A 118 -24.32 -6.75 -11.46
N LYS A 119 -24.78 -6.69 -12.72
CA LYS A 119 -23.92 -6.84 -13.90
C LYS A 119 -22.77 -5.83 -13.94
N ARG A 120 -23.04 -4.57 -13.56
CA ARG A 120 -22.01 -3.52 -13.53
C ARG A 120 -21.08 -3.69 -12.33
N LYS A 121 -21.60 -4.06 -11.16
CA LYS A 121 -20.80 -4.36 -9.97
C LYS A 121 -19.78 -5.48 -10.25
N LEU A 122 -20.26 -6.61 -10.78
CA LEU A 122 -19.40 -7.73 -11.19
C LEU A 122 -18.34 -7.29 -12.22
N SER A 123 -18.73 -6.48 -13.21
CA SER A 123 -17.78 -5.94 -14.20
C SER A 123 -16.65 -5.13 -13.56
N LEU A 124 -16.93 -4.33 -12.52
CA LEU A 124 -15.92 -3.53 -11.81
C LEU A 124 -14.99 -4.42 -10.97
N GLU A 125 -15.52 -5.48 -10.36
CA GLU A 125 -14.74 -6.48 -9.61
C GLU A 125 -13.83 -7.28 -10.54
N TYR A 126 -14.34 -7.76 -11.68
CA TYR A 126 -13.52 -8.45 -12.70
C TYR A 126 -12.41 -7.54 -13.27
N GLU A 127 -12.69 -6.26 -13.47
CA GLU A 127 -11.68 -5.29 -13.89
C GLU A 127 -10.56 -5.17 -12.84
N ALA A 128 -10.92 -5.10 -11.55
CA ALA A 128 -9.94 -5.09 -10.46
C ALA A 128 -9.13 -6.39 -10.37
N ILE A 129 -9.77 -7.55 -10.55
CA ILE A 129 -9.08 -8.85 -10.62
C ILE A 129 -8.02 -8.82 -11.72
N ARG A 130 -8.40 -8.42 -12.94
CA ARG A 130 -7.48 -8.34 -14.10
C ARG A 130 -6.33 -7.36 -13.85
N ILE A 131 -6.60 -6.22 -13.22
CA ILE A 131 -5.56 -5.25 -12.83
C ILE A 131 -4.52 -5.92 -11.93
N GLY A 132 -4.96 -6.65 -10.89
CA GLY A 132 -4.05 -7.37 -10.00
C GLY A 132 -3.22 -8.43 -10.71
N GLU A 133 -3.84 -9.18 -11.63
CA GLU A 133 -3.19 -10.22 -12.44
C GLU A 133 -2.08 -9.64 -13.33
N ASN A 134 -2.41 -8.58 -14.06
CA ASN A 134 -1.47 -7.93 -14.97
C ASN A 134 -0.30 -7.32 -14.20
N PHE A 135 -0.57 -6.69 -13.05
CA PHE A 135 0.48 -6.12 -12.23
C PHE A 135 1.42 -7.20 -11.68
N GLU A 136 0.88 -8.28 -11.14
CA GLU A 136 1.66 -9.41 -10.65
C GLU A 136 2.49 -10.10 -11.75
N ALA A 137 1.91 -10.25 -12.95
CA ALA A 137 2.64 -10.76 -14.10
C ALA A 137 3.80 -9.83 -14.47
N SER A 138 3.56 -8.52 -14.53
CA SER A 138 4.55 -7.51 -14.90
C SER A 138 5.72 -7.44 -13.92
N VAL A 139 5.45 -7.49 -12.62
CA VAL A 139 6.48 -7.49 -11.57
C VAL A 139 7.33 -8.75 -11.63
N ARG A 140 6.70 -9.94 -11.78
CA ARG A 140 7.45 -11.20 -11.93
C ARG A 140 8.28 -11.21 -13.21
N GLU A 141 7.72 -10.76 -14.31
CA GLU A 141 8.40 -10.71 -15.60
C GLU A 141 9.59 -9.76 -15.56
N LEU A 142 9.43 -8.58 -14.96
CA LEU A 142 10.51 -7.62 -14.74
C LEU A 142 11.70 -8.27 -14.02
N TYR A 143 11.45 -8.86 -12.85
CA TYR A 143 12.47 -9.55 -12.06
C TYR A 143 13.15 -10.65 -12.88
N ARG A 144 12.37 -11.51 -13.55
CA ARG A 144 12.90 -12.63 -14.33
C ARG A 144 13.77 -12.18 -15.49
N ARG A 145 13.34 -11.18 -16.24
CA ARG A 145 14.10 -10.66 -17.39
C ARG A 145 15.44 -10.11 -16.93
N ILE A 146 15.45 -9.26 -15.90
CA ILE A 146 16.69 -8.70 -15.35
C ILE A 146 17.62 -9.81 -14.88
N MET A 147 17.12 -10.72 -14.04
CA MET A 147 17.93 -11.81 -13.51
C MET A 147 18.45 -12.76 -14.58
N TYR A 148 17.64 -13.12 -15.58
CA TYR A 148 18.08 -13.95 -16.70
C TYR A 148 19.23 -13.28 -17.46
N ASN A 149 19.09 -11.99 -17.77
CA ASN A 149 20.10 -11.22 -18.49
C ASN A 149 21.33 -10.90 -17.64
N LEU A 150 21.21 -10.87 -16.32
CA LEU A 150 22.35 -10.81 -15.40
C LEU A 150 23.06 -12.17 -15.32
N MET A 151 22.35 -13.29 -15.15
CA MET A 151 22.93 -14.63 -14.98
C MET A 151 23.45 -15.24 -16.29
N GLY A 152 22.91 -14.82 -17.44
CA GLY A 152 23.28 -15.34 -18.77
C GLY A 152 22.97 -16.82 -18.98
N LYS A 153 22.15 -17.41 -18.10
CA LYS A 153 21.72 -18.81 -18.12
C LYS A 153 20.30 -18.93 -17.55
N PRO A 154 19.51 -19.93 -17.95
CA PRO A 154 18.17 -20.12 -17.41
C PRO A 154 18.20 -20.48 -15.92
N PHE A 155 17.13 -20.12 -15.22
CA PHE A 155 16.92 -20.56 -13.84
C PHE A 155 16.72 -22.07 -13.79
N LYS A 156 17.40 -22.76 -12.87
CA LYS A 156 17.15 -24.19 -12.61
C LYS A 156 15.80 -24.42 -11.93
N VAL A 157 15.37 -23.49 -11.08
CA VAL A 157 14.08 -23.53 -10.37
C VAL A 157 13.42 -22.17 -10.50
N MET A 158 12.23 -22.13 -11.11
CA MET A 158 11.45 -20.92 -11.27
C MET A 158 10.36 -20.83 -10.21
N ARG A 159 10.58 -20.04 -9.15
CA ARG A 159 9.58 -19.84 -8.10
C ARG A 159 8.49 -18.86 -8.57
N GLN A 160 7.23 -19.19 -8.27
CA GLN A 160 6.06 -18.35 -8.54
C GLN A 160 5.62 -17.66 -7.24
N LEU A 161 6.40 -16.67 -6.81
CA LEU A 161 6.15 -16.00 -5.52
C LEU A 161 5.14 -14.86 -5.70
N PRO A 162 4.15 -14.73 -4.79
CA PRO A 162 3.20 -13.62 -4.82
C PRO A 162 3.93 -12.27 -4.77
N SER A 163 3.67 -11.42 -5.76
CA SER A 163 4.36 -10.13 -5.92
C SER A 163 3.46 -9.00 -6.41
N GLY A 164 2.18 -9.28 -6.68
CA GLY A 164 1.18 -8.27 -6.99
C GLY A 164 0.55 -7.64 -5.74
N PHE A 165 -0.56 -6.93 -5.97
CA PHE A 165 -1.39 -6.40 -4.89
C PHE A 165 -1.96 -7.53 -4.04
N GLN A 166 -1.89 -7.38 -2.72
CA GLN A 166 -2.59 -8.28 -1.79
C GLN A 166 -4.07 -7.93 -1.72
N VAL A 167 -4.41 -6.65 -1.83
CA VAL A 167 -5.78 -6.16 -1.81
C VAL A 167 -5.95 -5.00 -2.78
N ILE A 168 -7.05 -5.01 -3.51
CA ILE A 168 -7.50 -3.88 -4.34
C ILE A 168 -8.83 -3.40 -3.78
N PHE A 169 -8.85 -2.20 -3.20
CA PHE A 169 -10.07 -1.57 -2.70
C PHE A 169 -10.80 -0.86 -3.83
N LEU A 170 -12.11 -1.12 -3.93
CA LEU A 170 -13.03 -0.38 -4.79
C LEU A 170 -13.65 0.74 -3.96
N VAL A 171 -13.42 1.98 -4.38
CA VAL A 171 -13.83 3.16 -3.62
C VAL A 171 -14.70 4.11 -4.42
N ASP A 172 -15.61 4.79 -3.73
CA ASP A 172 -16.40 5.91 -4.27
C ASP A 172 -16.38 7.09 -3.29
N LYS A 173 -17.11 8.16 -3.57
CA LYS A 173 -17.37 9.25 -2.62
C LYS A 173 -18.59 8.92 -1.77
N LEU A 174 -18.48 9.21 -0.47
CA LEU A 174 -19.61 9.15 0.44
C LEU A 174 -20.61 10.28 0.14
N ARG A 175 -21.87 9.91 -0.11
CA ARG A 175 -22.98 10.84 -0.32
C ARG A 175 -23.95 10.72 0.82
N SER A 176 -23.78 11.53 1.87
CA SER A 176 -24.70 11.57 3.01
C SER A 176 -24.89 13.00 3.50
N SER A 177 -26.11 13.35 3.88
CA SER A 177 -26.41 14.64 4.54
C SER A 177 -26.20 14.57 6.05
N LYS A 178 -26.08 13.36 6.61
CA LYS A 178 -26.04 13.07 8.05
C LYS A 178 -24.63 12.98 8.64
N VAL A 179 -23.61 13.26 7.83
CA VAL A 179 -22.19 13.22 8.20
C VAL A 179 -21.50 14.56 7.96
N GLU A 180 -20.40 14.80 8.66
CA GLU A 180 -19.60 16.01 8.51
C GLU A 180 -18.97 16.11 7.12
N ARG A 181 -18.67 17.34 6.67
CA ARG A 181 -18.13 17.59 5.32
C ARG A 181 -16.85 16.81 5.06
N TRP A 182 -15.90 16.80 6.00
CA TRP A 182 -14.61 16.14 5.84
C TRP A 182 -14.73 14.62 5.60
N MET A 183 -15.77 13.98 6.17
CA MET A 183 -16.02 12.55 5.98
C MET A 183 -16.40 12.23 4.53
N LYS A 184 -17.06 13.17 3.83
CA LYS A 184 -17.53 13.01 2.45
C LYS A 184 -16.40 13.08 1.44
N ASP A 185 -15.30 13.75 1.80
CA ASP A 185 -14.12 13.89 0.96
C ASP A 185 -13.27 12.62 0.95
N ILE A 186 -13.39 11.78 1.99
CA ILE A 186 -12.62 10.55 2.12
C ILE A 186 -13.23 9.44 1.26
N PRO A 187 -12.43 8.72 0.45
CA PRO A 187 -12.93 7.62 -0.34
C PRO A 187 -13.51 6.51 0.55
N ILE A 188 -14.74 6.11 0.26
CA ILE A 188 -15.45 5.05 0.96
C ILE A 188 -15.26 3.71 0.24
N VAL A 189 -14.80 2.71 0.97
CA VAL A 189 -14.64 1.34 0.47
C VAL A 189 -16.02 0.69 0.41
N TRP A 190 -16.42 0.26 -0.78
CA TRP A 190 -17.67 -0.48 -0.98
C TRP A 190 -17.45 -1.91 -1.46
N GLY A 191 -16.22 -2.23 -1.87
CA GLY A 191 -15.82 -3.57 -2.26
C GLY A 191 -14.31 -3.72 -2.20
N ALA A 192 -13.84 -4.97 -2.20
CA ALA A 192 -12.42 -5.28 -2.27
C ALA A 192 -12.18 -6.61 -2.98
N VAL A 193 -11.05 -6.71 -3.67
CA VAL A 193 -10.52 -7.96 -4.21
C VAL A 193 -9.31 -8.36 -3.39
N LEU A 194 -9.40 -9.47 -2.67
CA LEU A 194 -8.30 -10.04 -1.89
C LEU A 194 -7.59 -11.10 -2.73
N ARG A 195 -6.26 -11.10 -2.72
CA ARG A 195 -5.43 -12.13 -3.39
C ARG A 195 -4.70 -13.00 -2.37
N PRO A 196 -5.20 -14.21 -2.09
CA PRO A 196 -4.51 -15.14 -1.21
C PRO A 196 -3.11 -15.53 -1.71
N PRO A 197 -2.15 -15.80 -0.81
CA PRO A 197 -2.27 -15.69 0.64
C PRO A 197 -2.19 -14.22 1.10
N VAL A 198 -3.22 -13.75 1.80
CA VAL A 198 -3.23 -12.42 2.42
C VAL A 198 -2.73 -12.57 3.85
N ILE A 199 -1.41 -12.54 4.03
CA ILE A 199 -0.78 -12.54 5.36
C ILE A 199 -0.22 -11.14 5.59
N PHE A 200 -0.74 -10.46 6.60
CA PHE A 200 -0.22 -9.17 7.05
C PHE A 200 0.48 -9.33 8.38
N TYR A 201 1.74 -8.89 8.44
CA TYR A 201 2.48 -8.83 9.69
C TYR A 201 2.15 -7.50 10.38
N THR A 202 1.24 -7.56 11.35
CA THR A 202 0.77 -6.39 12.10
C THR A 202 1.54 -6.25 13.41
N ARG A 203 1.70 -5.02 13.90
CA ARG A 203 2.04 -4.82 15.32
C ARG A 203 0.79 -5.11 16.13
N SER A 204 0.97 -5.63 17.35
CA SER A 204 -0.16 -5.80 18.25
C SER A 204 -0.77 -4.43 18.55
N ASN A 205 -2.07 -4.29 18.26
CA ASN A 205 -2.86 -3.11 18.59
C ASN A 205 -3.76 -3.35 19.81
N LYS A 206 -3.54 -4.43 20.57
CA LYS A 206 -4.37 -4.81 21.70
C LYS A 206 -4.22 -3.79 22.82
N ARG A 207 -5.26 -2.98 23.01
CA ARG A 207 -5.35 -1.98 24.09
C ARG A 207 -6.16 -2.58 25.25
N LYS A 208 -5.66 -2.43 26.47
CA LYS A 208 -6.28 -2.91 27.72
C LYS A 208 -6.55 -1.72 28.63
N GLY A 209 -7.62 -1.80 29.42
CA GLY A 209 -8.01 -0.76 30.37
C GLY A 209 -9.39 -0.20 30.09
N ILE A 210 -9.73 0.89 30.78
CA ILE A 210 -10.98 1.62 30.62
C ILE A 210 -10.73 2.75 29.62
N PHE A 211 -11.55 2.83 28.58
CA PHE A 211 -11.53 3.96 27.64
C PHE A 211 -12.51 5.01 28.17
N PRO A 212 -12.02 6.17 28.67
CA PRO A 212 -12.92 7.21 29.16
C PRO A 212 -13.78 7.74 28.01
N VAL A 213 -15.05 8.00 28.31
CA VAL A 213 -15.94 8.73 27.41
C VAL A 213 -15.88 10.20 27.81
N LYS A 214 -15.37 11.03 26.91
CA LYS A 214 -15.31 12.49 27.04
C LYS A 214 -16.40 13.14 26.17
N GLU A 215 -16.79 14.37 26.49
CA GLU A 215 -17.75 15.13 25.68
C GLU A 215 -17.02 16.13 24.78
N GLY A 216 -17.62 16.47 23.64
CA GLY A 216 -17.11 17.49 22.72
C GLY A 216 -16.39 16.93 21.49
N LYS A 217 -15.68 17.80 20.76
CA LYS A 217 -15.04 17.45 19.47
C LYS A 217 -13.69 16.75 19.63
N GLY A 218 -13.03 16.92 20.77
CA GLY A 218 -11.74 16.26 21.06
C GLY A 218 -10.70 16.52 19.96
N PRO A 219 -9.97 15.49 19.51
CA PRO A 219 -8.95 15.63 18.46
C PRO A 219 -9.46 16.23 17.15
N LEU A 220 -10.77 16.16 16.84
CA LEU A 220 -11.34 16.71 15.60
C LEU A 220 -11.32 18.25 15.53
N GLU A 221 -11.07 18.95 16.64
CA GLU A 221 -10.88 20.41 16.64
C GLU A 221 -9.62 20.83 15.87
N HIS A 222 -8.60 19.97 15.86
CA HIS A 222 -7.27 20.29 15.31
C HIS A 222 -6.80 19.28 14.25
N PHE A 223 -7.47 18.13 14.12
CA PHE A 223 -7.13 17.10 13.16
C PHE A 223 -8.34 16.65 12.34
N LYS A 224 -8.19 16.57 11.02
CA LYS A 224 -9.16 15.93 10.12
C LYS A 224 -8.44 14.96 9.19
N PRO A 225 -8.89 13.69 9.12
CA PRO A 225 -8.39 12.76 8.12
C PRO A 225 -8.52 13.34 6.71
N SER A 226 -7.53 13.07 5.85
CA SER A 226 -7.46 13.63 4.50
C SER A 226 -7.73 12.59 3.42
N GLU A 227 -8.31 13.03 2.29
CA GLU A 227 -8.63 12.13 1.16
C GLU A 227 -7.41 11.40 0.55
N LYS A 228 -6.21 11.93 0.77
CA LYS A 228 -4.97 11.41 0.17
C LYS A 228 -4.49 10.14 0.85
N ASN A 229 -4.55 10.09 2.19
CA ASN A 229 -3.86 9.07 3.00
C ASN A 229 -4.83 8.25 3.87
N TRP A 230 -6.13 8.41 3.69
CA TRP A 230 -7.15 7.72 4.48
C TRP A 230 -8.18 7.04 3.59
N LEU A 231 -8.77 5.95 4.11
CA LEU A 231 -9.93 5.28 3.53
C LEU A 231 -11.01 5.10 4.61
N CYS A 232 -12.27 5.18 4.21
CA CYS A 232 -13.42 4.93 5.08
C CYS A 232 -13.99 3.53 4.81
N PHE A 233 -14.10 2.72 5.85
CA PHE A 233 -14.70 1.39 5.83
C PHE A 233 -16.06 1.45 6.53
N PRO A 234 -17.17 1.48 5.78
CA PRO A 234 -18.51 1.47 6.35
C PRO A 234 -18.90 0.04 6.68
N ILE A 235 -19.16 -0.26 7.95
CA ILE A 235 -19.43 -1.62 8.39
C ILE A 235 -20.63 -1.71 9.32
N TYR A 236 -21.30 -2.86 9.29
CA TYR A 236 -22.26 -3.25 10.30
C TYR A 236 -21.61 -4.14 11.37
N VAL A 237 -21.75 -3.74 12.63
CA VAL A 237 -21.36 -4.51 13.82
C VAL A 237 -22.64 -4.95 14.52
N GLY A 238 -23.16 -6.12 14.12
CA GLY A 238 -24.52 -6.51 14.47
C GLY A 238 -25.52 -5.50 13.89
N LYS A 239 -26.32 -4.87 14.76
CA LYS A 239 -27.31 -3.84 14.34
C LYS A 239 -26.73 -2.43 14.18
N TYR A 240 -25.50 -2.20 14.64
CA TYR A 240 -24.89 -0.87 14.70
C TYR A 240 -24.10 -0.55 13.43
N PHE A 241 -24.24 0.67 12.95
CA PHE A 241 -23.56 1.19 11.77
C PHE A 241 -22.33 2.02 12.17
N PHE A 242 -21.16 1.62 11.69
CA PHE A 242 -19.90 2.30 11.95
C PHE A 242 -19.25 2.84 10.68
N LEU A 243 -18.65 4.03 10.79
CA LEU A 243 -17.69 4.53 9.81
C LEU A 243 -16.28 4.42 10.40
N VAL A 244 -15.46 3.54 9.83
CA VAL A 244 -14.08 3.34 10.30
C VAL A 244 -13.10 3.98 9.33
N PHE A 245 -12.51 5.10 9.71
CA PHE A 245 -11.47 5.80 8.97
C PHE A 245 -10.12 5.20 9.33
N VAL A 246 -9.40 4.68 8.34
CA VAL A 246 -8.10 4.02 8.52
C VAL A 246 -7.04 4.74 7.71
N GLN A 247 -5.94 5.10 8.36
CA GLN A 247 -4.78 5.68 7.71
C GLN A 247 -4.03 4.62 6.87
N GLU A 248 -3.42 5.04 5.77
CA GLU A 248 -2.86 4.16 4.73
C GLU A 248 -1.82 3.13 5.20
N GLU A 249 -1.00 3.45 6.19
CA GLU A 249 -0.02 2.54 6.78
C GLU A 249 -0.70 1.36 7.50
N PHE A 250 -1.91 1.59 8.03
CA PHE A 250 -2.70 0.65 8.80
C PHE A 250 -3.80 -0.07 7.99
N LEU A 251 -3.80 0.04 6.65
CA LEU A 251 -4.81 -0.62 5.82
C LEU A 251 -4.87 -2.15 5.97
N CYS A 252 -3.80 -2.77 6.45
CA CYS A 252 -3.83 -4.19 6.85
C CYS A 252 -4.92 -4.48 7.90
N HIS A 253 -5.13 -3.58 8.86
CA HIS A 253 -6.23 -3.67 9.82
C HIS A 253 -7.58 -3.39 9.17
N GLY A 254 -7.64 -2.41 8.25
CA GLY A 254 -8.84 -2.14 7.44
C GLY A 254 -9.29 -3.34 6.62
N THR A 255 -8.35 -4.07 5.98
CA THR A 255 -8.66 -5.34 5.31
C THR A 255 -9.18 -6.39 6.27
N GLY A 256 -8.65 -6.47 7.49
CA GLY A 256 -9.16 -7.37 8.53
C GLY A 256 -10.65 -7.16 8.82
N LEU A 257 -11.12 -5.91 8.81
CA LEU A 257 -12.54 -5.59 9.00
C LEU A 257 -13.42 -6.22 7.92
N LEU A 258 -12.96 -6.29 6.68
CA LEU A 258 -13.72 -6.85 5.56
C LEU A 258 -13.98 -8.35 5.69
N ASN A 259 -13.15 -9.05 6.46
CA ASN A 259 -13.34 -10.48 6.75
C ASN A 259 -14.22 -10.71 7.99
N LEU A 260 -14.36 -9.71 8.87
CA LEU A 260 -15.02 -9.84 10.17
C LEU A 260 -16.43 -9.23 10.18
N PHE A 261 -16.68 -8.23 9.34
CA PHE A 261 -17.90 -7.45 9.34
C PHE A 261 -18.46 -7.28 7.93
N GLU A 262 -19.78 -7.08 7.86
CA GLU A 262 -20.47 -6.78 6.62
C GLU A 262 -20.20 -5.32 6.21
N ILE A 263 -19.83 -5.09 4.95
CA ILE A 263 -19.69 -3.74 4.38
C ILE A 263 -21.08 -3.19 4.08
N THR A 264 -21.37 -1.98 4.56
CA THR A 264 -22.66 -1.32 4.29
C THR A 264 -22.78 -0.87 2.82
N ASP A 265 -23.98 -0.99 2.24
CA ASP A 265 -24.28 -0.42 0.93
C ASP A 265 -24.13 1.12 0.98
N PRO A 266 -23.24 1.75 0.17
CA PRO A 266 -23.03 3.19 0.18
C PRO A 266 -24.29 4.05 -0.01
N LEU A 267 -25.35 3.53 -0.64
CA LEU A 267 -26.61 4.24 -0.81
C LEU A 267 -27.47 4.22 0.47
N GLU A 268 -27.39 3.18 1.29
CA GLU A 268 -28.08 3.13 2.59
C GLU A 268 -27.50 4.12 3.60
N ILE A 269 -26.21 4.44 3.46
CA ILE A 269 -25.52 5.43 4.30
C ILE A 269 -26.07 6.84 4.10
N GLY A 270 -26.64 7.14 2.92
CA GLY A 270 -27.10 8.47 2.56
C GLY A 270 -28.09 9.08 3.56
N ASP A 271 -28.91 8.22 4.17
CA ASP A 271 -30.00 8.59 5.05
C ASP A 271 -29.75 8.22 6.52
N ARG A 272 -28.71 7.44 6.81
CA ARG A 272 -28.41 6.94 8.16
C ARG A 272 -27.22 7.67 8.80
N LYS A 273 -27.42 8.10 10.04
CA LYS A 273 -26.34 8.61 10.90
C LYS A 273 -25.55 7.43 11.50
N PRO A 274 -24.21 7.47 11.54
CA PRO A 274 -23.42 6.43 12.17
C PRO A 274 -23.69 6.36 13.68
N ASP A 275 -23.83 5.12 14.18
CA ASP A 275 -23.89 4.82 15.61
C ASP A 275 -22.51 5.05 16.26
N GLY A 276 -21.44 4.84 15.48
CA GLY A 276 -20.09 5.18 15.89
C GLY A 276 -19.15 5.49 14.73
N VAL A 277 -18.11 6.25 15.04
CA VAL A 277 -17.03 6.61 14.12
C VAL A 277 -15.71 6.21 14.76
N VAL A 278 -14.84 5.58 13.99
CA VAL A 278 -13.50 5.19 14.46
C VAL A 278 -12.45 5.86 13.59
N ILE A 279 -11.47 6.50 14.20
CA ILE A 279 -10.31 7.11 13.53
C ILE A 279 -9.08 6.33 13.95
N PHE A 280 -8.56 5.49 13.05
CA PHE A 280 -7.47 4.56 13.30
C PHE A 280 -6.17 5.03 12.60
N GLY A 281 -5.14 5.30 13.41
CA GLY A 281 -3.85 5.85 12.96
C GLY A 281 -3.80 7.38 13.02
N ILE A 282 -4.49 8.00 13.99
CA ILE A 282 -4.33 9.43 14.25
C ILE A 282 -2.92 9.70 14.81
N PRO A 283 -2.18 10.71 14.32
CA PRO A 283 -0.86 11.02 14.86
C PRO A 283 -0.92 11.37 16.35
N GLU A 284 -0.08 10.74 17.18
CA GLU A 284 -0.08 10.94 18.64
C GLU A 284 0.01 12.41 19.08
N ARG A 285 0.64 13.29 18.30
CA ARG A 285 0.73 14.74 18.59
C ARG A 285 -0.63 15.45 18.70
N PHE A 286 -1.71 14.83 18.22
CA PHE A 286 -3.08 15.33 18.33
C PHE A 286 -3.86 14.70 19.48
N LEU A 287 -3.22 13.82 20.28
CA LEU A 287 -3.79 13.16 21.43
C LEU A 287 -3.11 13.64 22.71
N GLN A 288 -3.87 13.77 23.79
CA GLN A 288 -3.32 13.98 25.13
C GLN A 288 -2.65 12.70 25.64
N GLU A 289 -1.77 12.80 26.64
CA GLU A 289 -1.03 11.64 27.18
C GLU A 289 -1.94 10.49 27.66
N ASP A 290 -3.06 10.83 28.30
CA ASP A 290 -4.08 9.86 28.74
C ASP A 290 -4.87 9.25 27.57
N GLU A 291 -4.88 9.91 26.40
CA GLU A 291 -5.62 9.51 25.21
C GLU A 291 -4.80 8.67 24.24
N LYS A 292 -3.47 8.65 24.37
CA LYS A 292 -2.59 7.87 23.48
C LYS A 292 -2.90 6.38 23.48
N ARG A 293 -3.47 5.85 24.57
CA ARG A 293 -3.97 4.47 24.67
C ARG A 293 -5.32 4.25 24.00
N GLY A 294 -5.95 5.29 23.50
CA GLY A 294 -7.25 5.30 22.84
C GLY A 294 -8.25 6.06 23.70
N VAL A 295 -9.13 6.83 23.06
CA VAL A 295 -10.14 7.66 23.73
C VAL A 295 -11.44 7.63 22.97
N ILE A 296 -12.57 7.74 23.67
CA ILE A 296 -13.89 7.85 23.08
C ILE A 296 -14.45 9.23 23.40
N TYR A 297 -14.93 9.93 22.39
CA TYR A 297 -15.69 11.16 22.54
C TYR A 297 -17.15 10.95 22.15
N ARG A 298 -18.09 11.54 22.88
CA ARG A 298 -19.48 11.65 22.47
C ARG A 298 -19.72 13.04 21.89
N MET A 299 -20.22 13.07 20.66
CA MET A 299 -20.56 14.30 19.95
C MET A 299 -21.87 14.11 19.19
N ASN A 300 -22.86 14.97 19.47
CA ASN A 300 -24.17 14.95 18.83
C ASN A 300 -24.75 13.52 18.80
N ASP A 301 -24.79 12.80 19.93
CA ASP A 301 -25.28 11.41 20.00
C ASP A 301 -24.56 10.36 19.13
N THR A 302 -23.36 10.64 18.64
CA THR A 302 -22.48 9.66 17.99
C THR A 302 -21.20 9.52 18.81
N TYR A 303 -20.72 8.29 18.95
CA TYR A 303 -19.44 8.00 19.61
C TYR A 303 -18.29 8.03 18.59
N TYR A 304 -17.20 8.71 18.93
CA TYR A 304 -15.99 8.85 18.14
C TYR A 304 -14.83 8.22 18.89
N ALA A 305 -14.34 7.09 18.41
CA ALA A 305 -13.14 6.45 18.95
C ALA A 305 -11.90 6.90 18.18
N PHE A 306 -10.87 7.33 18.90
CA PHE A 306 -9.57 7.71 18.33
C PHE A 306 -8.52 6.69 18.77
N VAL A 307 -7.79 6.13 17.81
CA VAL A 307 -6.73 5.15 18.03
C VAL A 307 -5.45 5.67 17.39
N GLY A 308 -4.43 5.92 18.22
CA GLY A 308 -3.14 6.47 17.81
C GLY A 308 -2.37 5.60 16.82
N ASP A 309 -1.35 6.19 16.18
CA ASP A 309 -0.44 5.55 15.22
C ASP A 309 0.72 4.75 15.85
N SER A 310 0.71 4.58 17.17
CA SER A 310 1.71 3.81 17.94
C SER A 310 1.42 2.32 18.09
#